data_AF-A0A6I3LDM5-F1
#
_entry.id   AF-A0A6I3LDM5-F1
#
_cell.length_a   1.000
_cell.length_b   1.000
_cell.length_c   1.000
_cell.angle_alpha   90.00
_cell.angle_beta   90.00
_cell.angle_gamma   90.00
#
_symmetry.space_group_name_H-M   'P 1'
#
loop_
_entity.id
_entity.type
_entity.pdbx_description
1 polymer ?
#
loop_
_entity_poly.entity_id
_entity_poly.type
_entity_poly.pdbx_seq_one_letter_code
_entity_poly.pdbx_strand_id
1 'polypeptide(L)'
;TGKAEGDYITLENENPYDEQPLKLFHPVHTYKMKFIKSFEAIDLHHNIYENGKLVYQMPTEDESREYLALGLQSIWDENKRFLNPQ
;
A
#
# COMPACT_ATOMS: atom_id res chain seq x y z
N THR A 1 -9.25 -3.18 10.95
CA THR A 1 -8.15 -4.06 11.41
C THR A 1 -6.79 -3.40 11.32
N GLY A 2 -6.62 -2.30 10.57
CA GLY A 2 -5.31 -1.65 10.39
C GLY A 2 -4.33 -2.51 9.59
N LYS A 3 -4.83 -3.56 8.94
CA LYS A 3 -4.05 -4.50 8.15
C LYS A 3 -4.22 -4.20 6.67
N ALA A 4 -3.16 -4.42 5.91
CA ALA A 4 -3.16 -4.25 4.46
C ALA A 4 -4.10 -5.29 3.82
N GLU A 5 -5.13 -4.82 3.12
CA GLU A 5 -6.06 -5.67 2.37
C GLU A 5 -5.52 -6.04 0.99
N GLY A 6 -4.57 -5.28 0.48
CA GLY A 6 -3.93 -5.42 -0.82
C GLY A 6 -3.51 -4.06 -1.37
N ASP A 7 -2.66 -4.09 -2.39
CA ASP A 7 -2.28 -2.89 -3.12
C ASP A 7 -3.27 -2.63 -4.25
N TYR A 8 -3.56 -1.36 -4.50
CA TYR A 8 -4.45 -0.91 -5.56
C TYR A 8 -3.71 0.08 -6.46
N ILE A 9 -3.44 -0.34 -7.69
CA ILE A 9 -2.72 0.48 -8.66
C ILE A 9 -3.75 1.32 -9.41
N THR A 10 -3.65 2.63 -9.27
CA THR A 10 -4.50 3.62 -9.94
C THR A 10 -3.80 4.28 -11.11
N LEU A 11 -4.58 4.90 -11.98
CA LEU A 11 -4.06 5.95 -12.85
C LEU A 11 -3.72 7.20 -12.03
N GLU A 12 -2.82 8.04 -12.55
CA GLU A 12 -2.37 9.29 -11.91
C GLU A 12 -3.54 10.19 -11.45
N ASN A 13 -4.59 10.26 -12.25
CA ASN A 13 -5.74 11.11 -12.03
C ASN A 13 -6.94 10.38 -11.39
N GLU A 14 -6.74 9.14 -10.94
CA GLU A 14 -7.77 8.32 -10.33
C GLU A 14 -7.64 8.36 -8.81
N ASN A 15 -8.71 8.78 -8.14
CA ASN A 15 -8.79 8.79 -6.69
C ASN A 15 -9.57 7.55 -6.21
N PRO A 16 -8.97 6.65 -5.41
CA PRO A 16 -9.61 5.42 -4.98
C PRO A 16 -10.88 5.64 -4.13
N TYR A 17 -11.04 6.82 -3.52
CA TYR A 17 -12.23 7.16 -2.73
C TYR A 17 -13.46 7.54 -3.56
N ASP A 18 -13.30 7.76 -4.86
CA ASP A 18 -14.42 8.08 -5.77
C ASP A 18 -15.30 6.84 -6.07
N GLU A 19 -14.76 5.62 -5.88
CA GLU A 19 -15.51 4.37 -5.98
C GLU A 19 -15.86 3.83 -4.57
N GLN A 20 -17.15 3.77 -4.24
CA GLN A 20 -17.63 3.13 -3.01
C GLN A 20 -18.79 2.16 -3.27
N PRO A 21 -18.61 0.84 -3.05
CA PRO A 21 -17.42 0.16 -2.53
C PRO A 21 -16.30 0.00 -3.58
N LEU A 22 -15.03 0.10 -3.14
CA LEU A 22 -13.86 -0.15 -3.98
C LEU A 22 -13.82 -1.62 -4.40
N LYS A 23 -13.65 -1.87 -5.70
CA LYS A 23 -13.53 -3.22 -6.24
C LYS A 23 -12.06 -3.62 -6.42
N LEU A 24 -11.62 -4.61 -5.64
CA LEU A 24 -10.33 -5.27 -5.85
C LEU A 24 -10.52 -6.59 -6.59
N PHE A 25 -9.70 -6.84 -7.60
CA PHE A 25 -9.73 -8.09 -8.37
C PHE A 25 -8.32 -8.51 -8.78
N HIS A 26 -8.12 -9.82 -8.93
CA HIS A 26 -6.85 -10.34 -9.43
C HIS A 26 -6.71 -10.00 -10.94
N PRO A 27 -5.58 -9.44 -11.41
CA PRO A 27 -5.44 -8.94 -12.78
C PRO A 27 -5.62 -10.00 -13.86
N VAL A 28 -5.15 -11.24 -13.61
CA VAL A 28 -5.35 -12.39 -14.52
C VAL A 28 -6.67 -13.12 -14.25
N HIS A 29 -6.91 -13.58 -13.02
CA HIS A 29 -8.09 -14.33 -12.62
C HIS A 29 -9.20 -13.41 -12.10
N THR A 30 -9.79 -12.60 -12.98
CA THR A 30 -10.72 -11.50 -12.61
C THR A 30 -11.99 -11.93 -11.86
N TYR A 31 -12.34 -13.22 -11.90
CA TYR A 31 -13.42 -13.79 -11.08
C TYR A 31 -13.09 -13.84 -9.58
N LYS A 32 -11.80 -13.80 -9.20
CA LYS A 32 -11.35 -13.61 -7.82
C LYS A 32 -11.39 -12.12 -7.50
N MET A 33 -12.47 -11.68 -6.87
CA MET A 33 -12.69 -10.28 -6.54
C MET A 33 -13.32 -10.11 -5.15
N LYS A 34 -13.12 -8.95 -4.56
CA LYS A 34 -13.77 -8.51 -3.32
C LYS A 34 -14.16 -7.04 -3.41
N PHE A 35 -15.22 -6.67 -2.70
CA PHE A 35 -15.64 -5.28 -2.53
C PHE A 35 -15.28 -4.81 -1.14
N ILE A 36 -14.56 -3.68 -1.04
CA ILE A 36 -14.16 -3.08 0.23
C ILE A 36 -14.94 -1.79 0.45
N LYS A 37 -15.63 -1.71 1.59
CA LYS A 37 -16.47 -0.55 1.95
C LYS A 37 -15.75 0.47 2.83
N SER A 38 -14.82 0.02 3.66
CA SER A 38 -14.13 0.84 4.64
C SER A 38 -12.65 0.53 4.55
N PHE A 39 -11.89 1.44 3.96
CA PHE A 39 -10.46 1.34 3.76
C PHE A 39 -9.80 2.70 4.00
N GLU A 40 -8.50 2.64 4.22
CA GLU A 40 -7.61 3.78 4.16
C GLU A 40 -6.63 3.50 3.02
N ALA A 41 -6.65 4.35 1.99
CA ALA A 41 -5.67 4.31 0.91
C ALA A 41 -4.44 5.12 1.31
N ILE A 42 -3.28 4.46 1.31
CA ILE A 42 -1.97 5.06 1.56
C ILE A 42 -1.24 5.15 0.23
N ASP A 43 -0.85 6.35 -0.18
CA ASP A 43 0.01 6.53 -1.33
C ASP A 43 1.43 6.05 -0.99
N LEU A 44 1.93 5.08 -1.75
CA LEU A 44 3.24 4.48 -1.55
C LEU A 44 4.34 5.27 -2.26
N HIS A 45 3.99 6.13 -3.22
CA HIS A 45 4.95 6.93 -3.95
C HIS A 45 5.16 8.28 -3.27
N HIS A 46 6.43 8.69 -3.22
CA HIS A 46 6.82 10.01 -2.73
C HIS A 46 7.69 10.68 -3.78
N ASN A 47 7.48 11.98 -4.00
CA ASN A 47 8.34 12.78 -4.85
C ASN A 47 9.72 12.90 -4.19
N ILE A 48 10.73 12.28 -4.78
CA ILE A 48 12.11 12.39 -4.29
C ILE A 48 12.79 13.61 -4.90
N TYR A 49 12.66 13.77 -6.22
CA TYR A 49 13.20 14.90 -6.96
C TYR A 49 12.12 15.58 -7.78
N GLU A 50 12.13 16.90 -7.79
CA GLU A 50 11.31 17.73 -8.68
C GLU A 50 12.20 18.74 -9.39
N ASN A 51 12.12 18.77 -10.72
CA ASN A 51 12.88 19.71 -11.55
C ASN A 51 14.40 19.75 -11.22
N GLY A 52 14.97 18.57 -10.96
CA GLY A 52 16.39 18.41 -10.63
C GLY A 52 16.78 18.79 -9.19
N LYS A 53 15.81 19.09 -8.31
CA LYS A 53 16.05 19.41 -6.89
C LYS A 53 15.53 18.29 -6.00
N LEU A 54 16.32 17.88 -5.00
CA LEU A 54 15.87 16.98 -3.94
C LEU A 54 14.80 17.70 -3.11
N VAL A 55 13.57 17.20 -3.13
CA VAL A 55 12.43 17.75 -2.35
C VAL A 55 12.04 16.85 -1.18
N TYR A 56 12.52 15.61 -1.16
CA TYR A 56 12.29 14.67 -0.07
C TYR A 56 13.29 14.86 1.07
N GLN A 57 12.76 14.91 2.29
CA GLN A 57 13.57 14.91 3.50
C GLN A 57 14.03 13.47 3.78
N MET A 58 15.33 13.23 3.58
CA MET A 58 15.91 11.92 3.86
C MET A 58 15.74 11.56 5.34
N PRO A 59 15.17 10.39 5.65
CA PRO A 59 15.06 9.92 7.02
C PRO A 59 16.43 9.50 7.54
N THR A 60 16.57 9.56 8.86
CA THR A 60 17.67 8.93 9.58
C THR A 60 17.54 7.40 9.56
N GLU A 61 18.61 6.70 9.95
CA GLU A 61 18.58 5.24 10.12
C GLU A 61 17.52 4.81 11.14
N ASP A 62 17.41 5.53 12.25
CA ASP A 62 16.46 5.24 13.32
C ASP A 62 15.01 5.38 12.85
N GLU A 63 14.69 6.49 12.15
CA GLU A 63 13.37 6.69 11.55
C GLU A 63 13.05 5.61 10.51
N SER A 64 14.03 5.23 9.68
CA SER A 64 13.85 4.16 8.69
C SER A 64 13.57 2.80 9.34
N ARG A 65 14.25 2.50 10.45
CA ARG A 65 14.04 1.28 11.23
C ARG A 65 12.67 1.27 11.91
N GLU A 66 12.24 2.39 12.48
CA GLU A 66 10.91 2.52 13.08
C GLU A 66 9.81 2.39 12.02
N TYR A 67 9.99 3.01 10.85
CA TYR A 67 9.08 2.87 9.72
C TYR A 67 8.92 1.40 9.29
N LEU A 68 10.02 0.65 9.18
CA LEU A 68 9.98 -0.79 8.90
C LEU A 68 9.19 -1.56 9.96
N ALA A 69 9.43 -1.28 11.24
CA ALA A 69 8.74 -1.96 12.34
C ALA A 69 7.22 -1.68 12.32
N LEU A 70 6.81 -0.45 12.01
CA LEU A 70 5.40 -0.07 11.85
C LEU A 70 4.78 -0.71 10.61
N GLY A 71 5.48 -0.71 9.48
CA GLY A 71 5.03 -1.37 8.25
C GLY A 71 4.78 -2.87 8.43
N LEU A 72 5.66 -3.57 9.16
CA LEU A 72 5.47 -5.00 9.45
C LEU A 72 4.25 -5.28 10.35
N GLN A 73 3.78 -4.29 11.13
CA GLN A 73 2.57 -4.41 11.92
C GLN A 73 1.30 -4.32 11.06
N SER A 74 1.33 -3.65 9.91
CA SER A 74 0.18 -3.60 8.99
C SER A 74 0.07 -4.86 8.10
N ILE A 75 1.12 -5.66 7.99
CA ILE A 75 1.09 -6.91 7.22
C ILE A 75 0.43 -8.04 8.04
N TRP A 76 -0.34 -8.89 7.36
CA TRP A 76 -0.92 -10.11 7.93
C TRP A 76 0.15 -11.14 8.29
N ASP A 77 -0.04 -11.86 9.39
CA ASP A 77 0.94 -12.86 9.85
C ASP A 77 1.19 -13.95 8.82
N GLU A 78 0.17 -14.29 8.04
CA GLU A 78 0.23 -15.28 6.96
C GLU A 78 1.23 -14.92 5.86
N ASN A 79 1.36 -13.62 5.55
CA ASN A 79 2.27 -13.07 4.54
C ASN A 79 3.71 -12.93 5.08
N LYS A 80 3.88 -12.91 6.41
CA LYS A 80 5.20 -12.80 7.07
C LYS A 80 5.90 -14.16 7.27
N ARG A 81 5.25 -15.27 6.93
CA ARG A 81 5.80 -16.61 7.14
C ARG A 81 6.99 -16.88 6.21
N PHE A 82 8.06 -17.45 6.76
CA PHE A 82 9.23 -17.88 5.97
C PHE A 82 8.95 -19.06 5.04
N LEU A 83 7.98 -19.91 5.38
CA LEU A 83 7.62 -21.10 4.61
C LEU A 83 6.16 -21.00 4.14
N ASN A 84 5.97 -21.09 2.83
CA ASN A 84 4.68 -21.02 2.15
C ASN A 84 3.83 -19.80 2.58
N PRO A 85 4.33 -18.56 2.39
CA PRO A 85 3.50 -17.36 2.53
C PRO A 85 2.30 -17.44 1.57
N GLN A 86 1.21 -16.76 1.92
CA GLN A 86 0.04 -16.65 1.04
C GLN A 86 0.28 -15.66 -0.09
#